data_AF-A0A926EPS3-F1
#
_entry.id   AF-A0A926EPS3-F1
#
_cell.length_a   1.000
_cell.length_b   1.000
_cell.length_c   1.000
_cell.angle_alpha   90.00
_cell.angle_beta   90.00
_cell.angle_gamma   90.00
#
_symmetry.space_group_name_H-M   'P 1'
#
loop_
_entity.id
_entity.type
_entity.pdbx_description
1 polymer ?
#
loop_
_entity_poly.entity_id
_entity_poly.type
_entity_poly.pdbx_seq_one_letter_code
_entity_poly.pdbx_strand_id
1 'polypeptide(L)'
;MNTIIWILLAILSCVGFVQTVSWIFVHYGRRKTKVYRVFPVGGPQAERQFSFIHTCYQWESNPAGNIYVIYDCGLEEDHQRQAVDLARDMNAKFVGSPQQLQQLIDG
;
A
#
# COMPACT_ATOMS: atom_id res chain seq x y z
N MET A 1 -17.40 -42.73 18.39
CA MET A 1 -18.02 -41.57 17.71
C MET A 1 -17.75 -40.26 18.46
N ASN A 2 -18.02 -40.19 19.77
CA ASN A 2 -17.81 -38.97 20.57
C ASN A 2 -16.36 -38.45 20.56
N THR A 3 -15.36 -39.33 20.71
CA THR A 3 -13.93 -38.94 20.76
C THR A 3 -13.41 -38.32 19.45
N ILE A 4 -13.90 -38.78 18.30
CA ILE A 4 -13.48 -38.27 16.98
C ILE A 4 -14.01 -36.84 16.77
N ILE A 5 -15.23 -36.55 17.24
CA ILE A 5 -15.84 -35.22 17.15
C ILE A 5 -15.05 -34.22 18.01
N TRP A 6 -14.64 -34.61 19.22
CA TRP A 6 -13.80 -33.78 20.10
C TRP A 6 -12.41 -33.50 19.50
N ILE A 7 -11.79 -34.49 18.85
CA ILE A 7 -10.52 -34.30 18.16
C ILE A 7 -10.67 -33.32 16.98
N LEU A 8 -11.73 -33.46 16.18
CA LEU A 8 -12.00 -32.54 15.07
C LEU A 8 -12.29 -31.10 15.56
N LEU A 9 -13.05 -30.95 16.65
CA LEU A 9 -13.29 -29.65 17.29
C LEU A 9 -11.98 -29.01 17.81
N ALA A 10 -11.11 -29.81 18.44
CA ALA A 10 -9.81 -29.34 18.90
C ALA A 10 -8.94 -28.86 17.73
N ILE A 11 -8.88 -29.61 16.63
CA ILE A 11 -8.13 -29.22 15.42
C ILE A 11 -8.72 -27.94 14.81
N LEU A 12 -10.04 -27.84 14.66
CA LEU A 12 -10.71 -26.65 14.12
C LEU A 12 -10.46 -25.41 14.99
N SER A 13 -10.53 -25.56 16.32
CA SER A 13 -10.21 -24.46 17.25
C SER A 13 -8.74 -24.03 17.17
N CYS A 14 -7.82 -24.97 16.94
CA CYS A 14 -6.40 -24.67 16.76
C CYS A 14 -6.16 -23.87 15.47
N VAL A 15 -6.77 -24.28 14.36
CA VAL A 15 -6.67 -23.55 13.09
C VAL A 15 -7.26 -22.15 13.21
N GLY A 16 -8.45 -22.01 13.80
CA GLY A 16 -9.09 -20.71 14.03
C GLY A 16 -8.27 -19.80 14.94
N PHE A 17 -7.64 -20.36 15.98
CA PHE A 17 -6.75 -19.62 16.87
C PHE A 17 -5.50 -19.12 16.15
N VAL A 18 -4.81 -19.98 15.38
CA VAL A 18 -3.62 -19.60 14.62
C VAL A 18 -3.95 -18.52 13.58
N GLN A 19 -5.09 -18.62 12.91
CA GLN A 19 -5.55 -17.60 11.97
C GLN A 19 -5.85 -16.26 12.65
N THR A 20 -6.53 -16.30 13.81
CA THR A 20 -6.86 -15.09 14.58
C THR A 20 -5.59 -14.41 15.11
N VAL A 21 -4.65 -15.18 15.66
CA VAL A 21 -3.36 -14.65 16.14
C VAL A 21 -2.54 -14.09 14.98
N SER A 22 -2.52 -14.75 13.83
CA SER A 22 -1.83 -14.24 12.63
C SER A 22 -2.44 -12.94 12.13
N TRP A 23 -3.77 -12.83 12.08
CA TRP A 23 -4.47 -11.61 11.71
C TRP A 23 -4.18 -10.47 12.69
N ILE A 24 -4.25 -10.75 14.00
CA ILE A 24 -3.90 -9.79 15.05
C ILE A 24 -2.45 -9.36 14.91
N PHE A 25 -1.51 -10.29 14.72
CA PHE A 25 -0.10 -9.94 14.58
C PHE A 25 0.18 -9.09 13.33
N VAL A 26 -0.48 -9.37 12.20
CA VAL A 26 -0.35 -8.55 10.99
C VAL A 26 -0.97 -7.16 11.18
N HIS A 27 -2.12 -7.06 11.86
CA HIS A 27 -2.83 -5.78 12.05
C HIS A 27 -2.26 -4.93 13.20
N TYR A 28 -1.91 -5.53 14.33
CA TYR A 28 -1.32 -4.87 15.50
C TYR A 28 0.20 -4.73 15.40
N GLY A 29 0.86 -5.62 14.65
CA GLY A 29 2.27 -5.49 14.29
C GLY A 29 2.51 -4.44 13.21
N ARG A 30 1.47 -3.72 12.74
CA ARG A 30 1.63 -2.48 11.98
C ARG A 30 2.57 -1.57 12.74
N ARG A 31 3.78 -1.45 12.22
CA ARG A 31 4.85 -0.65 12.82
C ARG A 31 4.30 0.75 13.10
N LYS A 32 4.61 1.31 14.27
CA LYS A 32 4.35 2.73 14.57
C LYS A 32 5.05 3.67 13.57
N THR A 33 6.02 3.14 12.83
CA THR A 33 6.76 3.82 11.77
C THR A 33 5.92 3.87 10.49
N LYS A 34 5.54 5.08 10.06
CA LYS A 34 4.97 5.32 8.73
C LYS A 34 6.03 4.96 7.69
N VAL A 35 5.72 4.02 6.78
CA VAL A 35 6.58 3.67 5.66
C VAL A 35 6.01 4.32 4.41
N TYR A 36 6.78 5.23 3.81
CA TYR A 36 6.42 5.91 2.58
C TYR A 36 7.06 5.19 1.40
N ARG A 37 6.25 4.79 0.41
CA ARG A 37 6.74 4.25 -0.85
C ARG A 37 6.59 5.30 -1.92
N VAL A 38 7.72 5.87 -2.33
CA VAL A 38 7.78 6.99 -3.27
C VAL A 38 8.04 6.47 -4.68
N PHE A 39 7.18 6.86 -5.62
CA PHE A 39 7.31 6.61 -7.04
C PHE A 39 7.68 7.92 -7.74
N PRO A 40 8.95 8.12 -8.13
CA PRO A 40 9.32 9.27 -8.94
C PRO A 40 8.77 9.10 -10.35
N VAL A 41 8.06 10.11 -10.85
CA VAL A 41 7.51 10.15 -12.21
C VAL A 41 7.97 11.40 -12.93
N GLY A 42 8.45 11.23 -14.15
CA GLY A 42 9.00 12.35 -14.91
C GLY A 42 9.57 11.95 -16.27
N GLY A 43 9.82 12.97 -17.08
CA GLY A 43 10.46 12.83 -18.40
C GLY A 43 9.55 12.24 -19.48
N PRO A 44 10.12 11.90 -20.65
CA PRO A 44 9.37 11.56 -21.86
C PRO A 44 8.65 10.20 -21.82
N GLN A 45 8.80 9.44 -20.73
CA GLN A 45 8.17 8.13 -20.54
C GLN A 45 7.17 8.12 -19.38
N ALA A 46 6.69 9.30 -18.94
CA ALA A 46 5.75 9.44 -17.84
C ALA A 46 4.51 8.53 -17.99
N GLU A 47 3.91 8.47 -19.19
CA GLU A 47 2.75 7.60 -19.47
C GLU A 47 3.04 6.10 -19.22
N ARG A 48 4.23 5.62 -19.61
CA ARG A 48 4.63 4.24 -19.32
C ARG A 48 4.81 4.04 -17.82
N GLN A 49 5.42 5.01 -17.14
CA GLN A 49 5.60 4.94 -15.68
C GLN A 49 4.25 4.89 -14.96
N PHE A 50 3.25 5.67 -15.39
CA PHE A 50 1.89 5.63 -14.85
C PHE A 50 1.24 4.26 -15.01
N SER A 51 1.30 3.66 -16.20
CA SER A 51 0.72 2.33 -16.44
C SER A 51 1.42 1.23 -15.64
N PHE A 52 2.75 1.31 -15.46
CA PHE A 52 3.47 0.41 -14.56
C PHE A 52 3.05 0.58 -13.10
N ILE A 53 2.97 1.82 -12.61
CA ILE A 53 2.57 2.12 -11.23
C ILE A 53 1.15 1.60 -10.97
N HIS A 54 0.22 1.88 -11.87
CA HIS A 54 -1.16 1.41 -11.78
C HIS A 54 -1.23 -0.13 -11.76
N THR A 55 -0.50 -0.79 -12.66
CA THR A 55 -0.45 -2.27 -12.69
C THR A 55 0.13 -2.81 -11.40
N CYS A 56 1.30 -2.34 -10.97
CA CYS A 56 1.91 -2.78 -9.72
C CYS A 56 0.97 -2.60 -8.52
N TYR A 57 0.24 -1.49 -8.46
CA TYR A 57 -0.73 -1.23 -7.38
C TYR A 57 -1.92 -2.20 -7.41
N GLN A 58 -2.49 -2.49 -8.58
CA GLN A 58 -3.59 -3.44 -8.70
C GLN A 58 -3.24 -4.85 -8.21
N TRP A 59 -1.99 -5.26 -8.40
CA TRP A 59 -1.51 -6.58 -7.99
C TRP A 59 -0.93 -6.61 -6.57
N GLU A 60 -0.62 -5.45 -5.99
CA GLU A 60 0.01 -5.38 -4.67
C GLU A 60 -1.04 -5.38 -3.56
N SER A 61 -1.10 -6.46 -2.79
CA SER A 61 -1.73 -6.40 -1.48
C SER A 61 -0.90 -5.46 -0.59
N ASN A 62 -1.53 -4.46 0.06
CA ASN A 62 -0.89 -3.57 1.04
C ASN A 62 -1.26 -3.94 2.50
N PRO A 63 -0.97 -5.16 2.99
CA PRO A 63 -1.30 -5.56 4.36
C PRO A 63 -0.48 -4.74 5.38
N ALA A 64 0.70 -4.27 5.00
CA ALA A 64 1.57 -3.44 5.83
C ALA A 64 1.02 -2.02 6.05
N GLY A 65 0.12 -1.52 5.20
CA GLY A 65 -0.42 -0.16 5.30
C GLY A 65 0.60 0.92 4.92
N ASN A 66 1.46 0.64 3.94
CA ASN A 66 2.39 1.62 3.40
C ASN A 66 1.63 2.81 2.80
N ILE A 67 2.19 4.01 2.93
CA ILE A 67 1.66 5.23 2.32
C ILE A 67 2.34 5.39 0.96
N TYR A 68 1.56 5.30 -0.11
CA TYR A 68 2.07 5.50 -1.46
C TYR A 68 2.16 6.99 -1.79
N VAL A 69 3.26 7.38 -2.42
CA VAL A 69 3.52 8.77 -2.82
C VAL A 69 3.96 8.79 -4.28
N ILE A 70 3.28 9.56 -5.12
CA ILE A 70 3.67 9.86 -6.49
C ILE A 70 4.40 11.20 -6.46
N TYR A 71 5.69 11.20 -6.79
CA TYR A 71 6.56 12.37 -6.70
C TYR A 71 6.89 12.89 -8.10
N ASP A 72 6.60 14.17 -8.32
CA ASP A 72 6.87 14.86 -9.58
C ASP A 72 8.37 15.16 -9.75
N CYS A 73 8.97 14.60 -10.80
CA CYS A 73 10.34 14.84 -11.23
C CYS A 73 10.41 15.63 -12.55
N GLY A 74 9.58 16.68 -12.70
CA GLY A 74 9.59 17.54 -13.88
C GLY A 74 8.63 17.07 -14.96
N LEU A 75 7.39 16.77 -14.56
CA LEU A 75 6.28 16.48 -15.45
C LEU A 75 5.77 17.76 -16.12
N GLU A 76 5.28 17.60 -17.35
CA GLU A 76 4.50 18.64 -18.04
C GLU A 76 3.11 18.76 -17.40
N GLU A 77 2.45 19.92 -17.54
CA GLU A 77 1.16 20.20 -16.89
C GLU A 77 0.08 19.13 -17.17
N ASP A 78 0.02 18.61 -18.39
CA ASP A 78 -0.95 17.57 -18.75
C ASP A 78 -0.64 16.24 -18.05
N HIS A 79 0.64 15.88 -17.93
CA HIS A 79 1.06 14.68 -17.21
C HIS A 79 0.94 14.83 -15.68
N GLN A 80 1.07 16.05 -15.15
CA GLN A 80 0.79 16.33 -13.73
C GLN A 80 -0.68 16.06 -13.39
N ARG A 81 -1.61 16.48 -14.24
CA ARG A 81 -3.04 16.20 -14.03
C ARG A 81 -3.31 14.70 -13.99
N GLN A 82 -2.74 13.95 -14.93
CA GLN A 82 -2.82 12.48 -14.94
C GLN A 82 -2.22 11.85 -13.68
N ALA A 83 -1.08 12.37 -13.19
CA ALA A 83 -0.45 11.88 -11.96
C ALA A 83 -1.32 12.15 -10.71
N VAL A 84 -2.02 13.29 -10.67
CA VAL A 84 -2.95 13.62 -9.58
C VAL A 84 -4.17 12.71 -9.61
N ASP A 85 -4.73 12.45 -10.78
CA ASP A 85 -5.87 11.54 -10.95
C ASP A 85 -5.48 10.10 -10.58
N LEU A 86 -4.32 9.63 -11.05
CA LEU A 86 -3.77 8.32 -10.68
C LEU A 86 -3.55 8.21 -9.16
N ALA A 87 -3.01 9.25 -8.53
CA ALA A 87 -2.81 9.27 -7.09
C ALA A 87 -4.14 9.14 -6.34
N ARG A 88 -5.20 9.81 -6.81
CA ARG A 88 -6.54 9.72 -6.22
C ARG A 88 -7.10 8.31 -6.32
N ASP A 89 -7.04 7.68 -7.49
CA ASP A 89 -7.56 6.34 -7.74
C ASP A 89 -6.85 5.28 -6.89
N MET A 90 -5.55 5.47 -6.66
CA MET A 90 -4.72 4.58 -5.86
C MET A 90 -4.73 4.89 -4.36
N ASN A 91 -5.51 5.89 -3.91
CA ASN A 91 -5.41 6.42 -2.54
C ASN A 91 -3.96 6.76 -2.12
N ALA A 92 -3.16 7.22 -3.08
CA ALA A 92 -1.79 7.69 -2.90
C ALA A 92 -1.77 9.21 -2.70
N LYS A 93 -0.63 9.74 -2.26
CA LYS A 93 -0.38 11.18 -2.16
C LYS A 93 0.40 11.66 -3.38
N PHE A 94 -0.07 12.69 -4.06
CA PHE A 94 0.73 13.38 -5.08
C PHE A 94 1.57 14.47 -4.40
N VAL A 95 2.84 14.56 -4.78
CA VAL A 95 3.80 15.53 -4.26
C VAL A 95 4.51 16.18 -5.44
N GLY A 96 4.23 17.47 -5.65
CA GLY A 96 4.76 18.26 -6.75
C GLY A 96 6.08 18.97 -6.44
N SER A 97 6.50 18.99 -5.18
CA SER A 97 7.74 19.68 -4.78
C SER A 97 8.45 19.02 -3.60
N PRO A 98 9.78 19.25 -3.46
CA PRO A 98 10.53 18.78 -2.30
C PRO A 98 9.97 19.28 -0.96
N GLN A 99 9.43 20.51 -0.92
CA GLN A 99 8.84 21.08 0.29
C GLN A 99 7.56 20.34 0.72
N GLN A 100 6.73 19.94 -0.25
CA GLN A 100 5.54 19.14 0.02
C GLN A 100 5.91 17.73 0.51
N LEU A 101 7.00 17.16 -0.01
CA LEU A 101 7.50 15.87 0.50
C LEU A 101 7.94 15.99 1.96
N GLN A 102 8.68 17.05 2.28
CA GLN A 102 9.15 17.31 3.64
C GLN A 102 7.97 17.49 4.61
N GLN A 103 6.96 18.29 4.23
CA GLN A 103 5.73 18.45 5.02
C GLN A 103 4.99 17.13 5.26
N LEU A 104 5.01 16.21 4.29
CA LEU A 104 4.38 14.90 4.40
C LEU A 104 5.11 13.96 5.37
N ILE A 105 6.43 14.10 5.46
CA ILE A 105 7.30 13.31 6.36
C ILE A 105 7.24 13.87 7.78
N ASP A 106 7.21 15.19 7.93
CA ASP A 106 7.25 15.88 9.22
C ASP A 106 5.89 15.95 9.95
N GLY A 107 4.77 15.69 9.24
CA GLY A 107 3.41 15.60 9.79
C GLY A 107 2.97 14.21 10.23
#